data_AF-A0A257SH39-F1
#
_entry.id   AF-A0A257SH39-F1
#
_cell.length_a   1.000
_cell.length_b   1.000
_cell.length_c   1.000
_cell.angle_alpha   90.00
_cell.angle_beta   90.00
_cell.angle_gamma   90.00
#
_symmetry.space_group_name_H-M   'P 1'
#
loop_
_entity.id
_entity.type
_entity.pdbx_description
1 polymer ?
#
loop_
_entity_poly.entity_id
_entity_poly.type
_entity_poly.pdbx_seq_one_letter_code
_entity_poly.pdbx_strand_id
1 'polypeptide(L)' 'MDGNSLAIEDVAAVAADRAPVALAPAARERIGRTQAVVAQLVERNAVVYGVTTGFGKLSDVAIPHHRLAELQV' A
#
# COMPACT_ATOMS: atom_id res chain seq x y z
N MET A 1 -2.50 -10.59 12.47
CA MET A 1 -1.39 -10.40 11.51
C MET A 1 -0.53 -9.23 11.92
N ASP A 2 0.76 -9.50 12.14
CA ASP A 2 1.78 -8.51 12.49
C ASP A 2 2.62 -8.07 11.28
N GLY A 3 2.41 -8.68 10.11
CA GLY A 3 3.12 -8.41 8.86
C GLY A 3 4.47 -9.10 8.70
N ASN A 4 4.88 -9.99 9.61
CA ASN A 4 6.21 -10.61 9.60
C ASN A 4 6.20 -12.12 9.83
N SER A 5 5.20 -12.67 10.53
CA SER A 5 5.27 -14.03 11.08
C SER A 5 4.21 -15.00 10.51
N LEU A 6 3.78 -14.80 9.26
CA LEU A 6 2.74 -15.65 8.65
C LEU A 6 3.31 -17.00 8.23
N ALA A 7 2.67 -18.10 8.65
CA ALA A 7 2.98 -19.45 8.22
C ALA A 7 2.07 -19.92 7.06
N ILE A 8 2.45 -21.00 6.37
CA ILE A 8 1.64 -21.55 5.26
C ILE A 8 0.30 -22.08 5.79
N GLU A 9 0.33 -22.66 6.99
CA GLU A 9 -0.84 -23.20 7.69
C GLU A 9 -1.86 -22.09 8.00
N ASP A 10 -1.38 -20.90 8.37
CA ASP A 10 -2.24 -19.74 8.61
C ASP A 10 -2.96 -19.32 7.32
N VAL A 11 -2.27 -19.36 6.18
CA VAL A 11 -2.85 -19.06 4.86
C VAL A 11 -3.94 -20.08 4.52
N ALA A 12 -3.67 -21.37 4.73
CA ALA A 12 -4.64 -22.43 4.49
C ALA A 12 -5.89 -22.28 5.37
N ALA A 13 -5.72 -22.00 6.66
CA ALA A 13 -6.82 -21.81 7.61
C ALA A 13 -7.73 -20.62 7.23
N VAL A 14 -7.15 -19.52 6.74
CA VAL A 14 -7.94 -18.38 6.26
C VAL A 14 -8.65 -18.72 4.94
N ALA A 15 -7.96 -19.34 3.99
CA ALA A 15 -8.49 -19.59 2.65
C ALA A 15 -9.56 -20.68 2.61
N ALA A 16 -9.33 -21.80 3.29
CA ALA A 16 -10.23 -22.96 3.30
C ALA A 16 -11.29 -22.86 4.40
N ASP A 17 -10.87 -22.52 5.62
CA ASP A 17 -11.73 -22.59 6.81
C ASP A 17 -12.33 -21.24 7.22
N ARG A 18 -12.01 -20.17 6.48
CA ARG A 18 -12.48 -18.79 6.72
C ARG A 18 -12.16 -18.31 8.14
N ALA A 19 -10.99 -18.68 8.66
CA ALA A 19 -10.52 -18.20 9.94
C ALA A 19 -10.55 -16.66 9.99
N PRO A 20 -11.05 -16.03 11.07
CA PRO A 20 -11.12 -14.58 11.19
C PRO A 20 -9.73 -13.98 11.27
N VAL A 21 -9.55 -12.82 10.63
CA VAL A 21 -8.27 -12.12 10.57
C VAL A 21 -8.39 -10.73 11.18
N ALA A 22 -7.42 -10.37 12.01
CA ALA A 22 -7.27 -9.03 12.56
C ALA A 22 -5.82 -8.54 12.41
N LEU A 23 -5.66 -7.22 12.27
CA LEU A 23 -4.34 -6.59 12.33
C LEU A 23 -3.87 -6.48 13.78
N ALA A 24 -2.60 -6.79 14.01
CA ALA A 24 -1.96 -6.46 15.28
C ALA A 24 -1.86 -4.93 15.43
N PRO A 25 -1.97 -4.37 16.66
CA PRO A 25 -1.86 -2.93 16.87
C PRO A 25 -0.59 -2.31 16.26
N ALA A 26 0.57 -2.96 16.47
CA ALA A 26 1.85 -2.51 15.92
C ALA A 26 1.86 -2.48 14.38
N ALA A 27 1.20 -3.42 13.71
CA ALA A 27 1.08 -3.41 12.25
C ALA A 27 0.24 -2.21 11.79
N ARG A 28 -0.86 -1.92 12.50
CA ARG A 28 -1.73 -0.77 12.20
C ARG A 28 -0.99 0.56 12.36
N GLU A 29 -0.18 0.71 13.39
CA GLU A 29 0.67 1.89 13.60
C GLU A 29 1.71 2.07 12.50
N ARG A 30 2.38 0.99 12.07
CA ARG A 30 3.33 1.04 10.95
C ARG A 30 2.65 1.46 9.65
N ILE A 31 1.47 0.91 9.34
CA ILE A 31 0.68 1.29 8.17
C ILE A 31 0.37 2.79 8.20
N GLY A 32 -0.08 3.31 9.35
CA GLY A 32 -0.37 4.74 9.52
C GLY A 32 0.85 5.63 9.26
N ARG A 33 2.01 5.26 9.81
CA ARG A 33 3.26 6.01 9.57
C ARG A 33 3.66 6.01 8.10
N THR A 34 3.59 4.86 7.43
CA THR A 34 3.91 4.76 6.00
C THR A 34 2.94 5.56 5.14
N GLN A 35 1.64 5.52 5.47
CA GLN A 35 0.62 6.31 4.77
C GLN A 35 0.89 7.82 4.88
N ALA A 36 1.31 8.31 6.05
CA ALA A 36 1.67 9.72 6.23
C ALA A 36 2.86 10.13 5.35
N VAL A 37 3.87 9.26 5.19
CA VAL A 37 5.01 9.52 4.29
C VAL A 37 4.56 9.61 2.83
N VAL A 38 3.69 8.70 2.39
CA VAL A 38 3.13 8.73 1.02
C VAL A 38 2.30 9.99 0.80
N ALA A 39 1.46 10.38 1.76
CA ALA A 39 0.68 11.61 1.68
C ALA A 39 1.59 12.84 1.50
N GLN A 40 2.65 12.96 2.30
CA GLN A 40 3.63 14.04 2.16
C GLN A 40 4.39 14.03 0.82
N LEU A 41 4.63 12.85 0.22
CA LEU A 41 5.26 12.74 -1.11
C LEU A 41 4.34 13.29 -2.19
N VAL A 42 3.05 12.96 -2.08
CA VAL A 42 1.99 13.41 -2.99
C VAL A 42 1.79 14.93 -2.86
N GLU A 43 1.69 15.47 -1.64
CA GLU A 43 1.51 16.91 -1.39
C GLU A 43 2.63 17.76 -1.99
N ARG A 44 3.88 17.29 -1.93
CA ARG A 44 5.03 18.01 -2.48
C ARG A 44 5.27 17.78 -3.97
N ASN A 45 4.39 17.05 -4.66
CA ASN A 45 4.57 16.60 -6.04
C ASN A 45 5.95 15.94 -6.29
N ALA A 46 6.45 15.18 -5.30
CA ALA A 46 7.69 14.43 -5.48
C ALA A 46 7.52 13.40 -6.59
N VAL A 47 8.54 13.17 -7.40
CA VAL A 47 8.51 12.17 -8.49
C VAL A 47 8.78 10.77 -7.90
N VAL A 48 7.73 9.94 -7.83
CA VAL A 48 7.76 8.62 -7.18
C VAL A 48 7.00 7.60 -8.03
N TYR A 49 7.69 6.53 -8.40
CA TYR A 49 7.15 5.45 -9.22
C TYR A 49 5.86 4.85 -8.64
N GLY A 50 4.81 4.80 -9.45
CA GLY A 50 3.50 4.22 -9.09
C GLY A 50 2.71 4.99 -8.04
N VAL A 51 3.24 6.13 -7.55
CA VAL A 51 2.55 7.03 -6.62
C VAL A 51 2.19 8.34 -7.30
N THR A 52 3.17 9.01 -7.90
CA THR A 52 3.00 10.30 -8.62
C THR A 52 3.51 10.23 -10.05
N THR A 53 4.02 9.08 -10.50
CA THR A 53 4.29 8.80 -11.91
C THR A 53 3.47 7.60 -12.39
N GLY A 54 3.42 7.41 -13.71
CA GLY A 54 2.77 6.24 -14.31
C GLY A 54 3.54 4.93 -14.07
N PHE A 55 3.01 3.85 -14.62
CA PHE A 55 3.64 2.52 -14.58
C PHE A 55 4.39 2.21 -15.87
N GLY A 56 5.38 1.30 -15.81
CA GLY A 56 6.08 0.78 -16.99
C GLY A 56 6.64 1.89 -17.88
N LYS A 57 6.21 1.95 -19.15
CA LYS A 57 6.66 2.98 -20.12
C LYS A 57 6.41 4.42 -19.66
N LEU A 58 5.49 4.64 -18.72
CA LEU A 58 5.16 5.95 -18.18
C LEU A 58 5.81 6.21 -16.81
N SER A 59 6.80 5.41 -16.40
CA SER A 59 7.52 5.54 -15.11
C SER A 59 8.12 6.93 -14.89
N ASP A 60 8.48 7.61 -15.98
CA ASP A 60 9.15 8.91 -15.96
C ASP A 60 8.17 10.07 -16.20
N VAL A 61 6.88 9.77 -16.35
CA VAL A 61 5.83 10.77 -16.60
C VAL A 61 5.15 11.11 -15.28
N ALA A 62 5.37 12.34 -14.81
CA ALA A 62 4.66 12.88 -13.66
C ALA A 62 3.15 13.00 -13.93
N ILE A 63 2.35 12.51 -12.99
CA ILE A 63 0.90 12.57 -13.01
C ILE A 63 0.45 13.70 -12.09
N PRO A 64 -0.37 14.65 -12.58
CA PRO A 64 -0.93 15.70 -11.74
C PRO A 64 -1.76 15.14 -10.58
N HIS A 65 -1.68 15.79 -9.41
CA HIS A 65 -2.36 15.36 -8.19
C HIS A 65 -3.85 15.02 -8.38
N HIS A 66 -4.59 15.80 -9.18
CA HIS A 66 -6.02 15.60 -9.41
C HIS A 66 -6.34 14.32 -10.22
N ARG A 67 -5.36 13.74 -10.93
CA ARG A 67 -5.53 12.50 -11.70
C ARG A 67 -4.95 11.26 -11.00
N LEU A 68 -4.37 11.39 -9.80
CA LEU A 68 -3.77 10.25 -9.11
C LEU A 68 -4.78 9.16 -8.78
N ALA A 69 -6.03 9.51 -8.51
CA ALA A 69 -7.09 8.52 -8.29
C ALA A 69 -7.41 7.69 -9.54
N GLU A 70 -7.35 8.30 -10.73
CA GLU A 70 -7.60 7.62 -12.02
C GLU A 70 -6.53 6.58 -12.35
N LEU A 71 -5.32 6.71 -11.77
CA LEU A 71 -4.21 5.77 -11.95
C LEU A 71 -4.44 4.42 -11.25
N GLN A 72 -5.27 4.37 -10.21
CA GLN A 72 -5.34 3.24 -9.25
C GLN A 72 -6.56 2.32 -9.46
N VAL A 73 -7.26 2.47 -10.59
CA VAL A 73 -8.49 1.72 -10.93
C VAL A 73 -8.17 0.55 -11.87
#